data_AF-A0AAE6W1H6-F1
#
_entry.id   AF-A0AAE6W1H6-F1
#
_cell.length_a   1.000
_cell.length_b   1.000
_cell.length_c   1.000
_cell.angle_alpha   90.00
_cell.angle_beta   90.00
_cell.angle_gamma   90.00
#
_symmetry.space_group_name_H-M   'P 1'
#
loop_
_entity.id
_entity.type
_entity.pdbx_description
1 polymer ?
#
loop_
_entity_poly.entity_id
_entity_poly.type
_entity_poly.pdbx_seq_one_letter_code
_entity_poly.pdbx_strand_id
1 'polypeptide(L)'
;MLHVAPDLSGVIPLNAFEAQAAGVRNLAAGAMDLAGTAGAALKEMQEVRDAGQWAQARDGLYRFEQDVMRELEAGGEPDRLQEKWKKALAERLPAYLPGRMSAPVRERVELARENLETAGSIYLQKMSRLGQLEEARRSWAGGVESAVEQGEDSLAERRIEEGRGVFVTGDEASRMAEEARARVALNRAVEEVRRDPAAAVRLVSREREMPQTPEERRVAQEASAAYGELKRRYADAVAATVSGGGLLRDDGLANAEKHGLISSEQLRRYTASRDRRQAAEFSGVSIPGDDMLLCRMASLIDEDCGGEGDADAMIEVATSGLPAAQVERLLRRREVMMNVPLELRRAASRRLSSMFRNGAWGPPEDARAVEEWKRVQMELAEAVQRSPEQPAEEMEKVFEKENRLQDAGWVGFMDMNMNNGKEGK
;
A
#
# COMPACT_ATOMS: atom_id res chain seq x y z
N MET A 1 22.22 -7.98 -5.04
CA MET A 1 21.06 -7.63 -5.90
C MET A 1 19.99 -8.69 -5.74
N LEU A 2 18.95 -8.39 -4.98
CA LEU A 2 17.64 -9.02 -5.06
C LEU A 2 16.65 -7.86 -5.05
N HIS A 3 15.98 -7.68 -6.18
CA HIS A 3 14.83 -6.80 -6.31
C HIS A 3 13.69 -7.39 -5.47
N VAL A 4 13.17 -6.65 -4.51
CA VAL A 4 11.88 -6.95 -3.90
C VAL A 4 10.90 -5.87 -4.36
N ALA A 5 10.02 -6.27 -5.27
CA ALA A 5 8.78 -5.59 -5.58
C ALA A 5 7.69 -6.06 -4.57
N PRO A 6 6.58 -5.32 -4.42
CA PRO A 6 5.68 -5.40 -3.26
C PRO A 6 4.82 -6.67 -3.25
N ASP A 7 4.46 -7.09 -2.05
CA ASP A 7 3.58 -8.24 -1.78
C ASP A 7 2.13 -7.96 -2.24
N LEU A 8 1.63 -8.89 -3.05
CA LEU A 8 0.28 -8.98 -3.61
C LEU A 8 -0.32 -10.26 -3.03
N SER A 9 -1.12 -10.16 -1.97
CA SER A 9 -1.84 -11.32 -1.47
C SER A 9 -3.00 -11.67 -2.42
N GLY A 10 -2.78 -12.65 -3.30
CA GLY A 10 -3.78 -13.26 -4.19
C GLY A 10 -3.37 -14.68 -4.56
N VAL A 11 -4.17 -15.66 -4.16
CA VAL A 11 -3.93 -17.11 -4.29
C VAL A 11 -3.70 -17.56 -5.74
N ILE A 12 -2.69 -18.43 -5.95
CA ILE A 12 -2.26 -19.04 -7.23
C ILE A 12 -3.20 -20.20 -7.65
N PRO A 13 -3.63 -20.30 -8.92
CA PRO A 13 -4.01 -21.59 -9.52
C PRO A 13 -2.79 -22.28 -10.13
N LEU A 14 -2.42 -23.42 -9.54
CA LEU A 14 -1.33 -24.36 -9.90
C LEU A 14 -1.47 -25.05 -11.28
N ASN A 15 -2.30 -24.50 -12.17
CA ASN A 15 -2.80 -25.21 -13.36
C ASN A 15 -1.91 -24.98 -14.60
N ALA A 16 -0.98 -24.02 -14.53
CA ALA A 16 -0.16 -23.61 -15.67
C ALA A 16 1.18 -24.38 -15.79
N PHE A 17 1.61 -25.10 -14.74
CA PHE A 17 2.88 -25.82 -14.74
C PHE A 17 2.74 -27.30 -15.17
N GLU A 18 1.57 -27.92 -14.94
CA GLU A 18 1.31 -29.31 -15.36
C GLU A 18 1.12 -29.45 -16.87
N ALA A 19 0.63 -28.42 -17.56
CA ALA A 19 0.41 -28.44 -19.01
C ALA A 19 1.72 -28.45 -19.83
N GLN A 20 2.81 -27.84 -19.32
CA GLN A 20 4.12 -27.86 -19.97
C GLN A 20 4.89 -29.16 -19.71
N ALA A 21 4.65 -29.84 -18.58
CA ALA A 21 5.26 -31.13 -18.28
C ALA A 21 4.67 -32.31 -19.11
N ALA A 22 3.43 -32.18 -19.58
CA ALA A 22 2.78 -33.18 -20.45
C ALA A 22 3.31 -33.15 -21.90
N GLY A 23 3.71 -31.98 -22.41
CA GLY A 23 4.24 -31.83 -23.78
C GLY A 23 5.61 -32.49 -23.98
N VAL A 24 6.42 -32.60 -22.93
CA VAL A 24 7.77 -33.17 -23.00
C VAL A 24 7.75 -34.71 -22.99
N ARG A 25 6.74 -35.33 -22.40
CA ARG A 25 6.62 -36.81 -22.33
C ARG A 25 6.19 -37.45 -23.66
N ASN A 26 5.52 -36.72 -24.54
CA ASN A 26 5.05 -37.25 -25.83
C ASN A 26 6.13 -37.26 -26.94
N LEU A 27 7.25 -36.56 -26.75
CA LEU A 27 8.40 -36.59 -27.67
C LEU A 27 9.32 -37.80 -27.46
N ALA A 28 9.21 -38.48 -26.32
CA ALA A 28 10.04 -39.64 -25.97
C ALA A 28 9.52 -40.98 -26.54
N ALA A 29 8.36 -41.02 -27.20
CA ALA A 29 7.69 -42.27 -27.57
C ALA A 29 7.66 -42.61 -29.09
N GLY A 30 8.37 -41.87 -29.95
CA GLY A 30 8.31 -42.07 -31.40
C GLY A 30 9.61 -42.61 -32.02
N ALA A 31 9.87 -43.91 -31.89
CA ALA A 31 10.91 -44.59 -32.67
C ALA A 31 10.27 -45.38 -33.82
N MET A 32 10.54 -44.99 -35.08
CA MET A 32 10.65 -45.84 -36.30
C MET A 32 10.69 -44.96 -37.57
N ASP A 33 11.84 -44.84 -38.23
CA ASP A 33 11.93 -44.97 -39.70
C ASP A 33 13.38 -45.08 -40.21
N LEU A 34 13.71 -46.20 -40.86
CA LEU A 34 15.05 -46.81 -40.93
C LEU A 34 15.77 -46.64 -42.29
N ALA A 35 15.53 -45.54 -43.01
CA ALA A 35 16.24 -45.25 -44.26
C ALA A 35 16.90 -43.85 -44.34
N GLY A 36 16.51 -42.89 -43.47
CA GLY A 36 17.21 -41.61 -43.28
C GLY A 36 18.31 -41.64 -42.20
N THR A 37 18.42 -42.76 -41.49
CA THR A 37 19.21 -42.94 -40.26
C THR A 37 20.72 -42.91 -40.47
N ALA A 38 21.25 -43.30 -41.64
CA ALA A 38 22.71 -43.26 -41.87
C ALA A 38 23.25 -41.82 -42.08
N GLY A 39 22.49 -40.97 -42.78
CA GLY A 39 22.85 -39.55 -42.97
C GLY A 39 22.60 -38.71 -41.71
N ALA A 40 21.50 -38.98 -41.00
CA ALA A 40 21.22 -38.38 -39.70
C ALA A 40 22.26 -38.83 -38.64
N ALA A 41 22.59 -40.13 -38.56
CA ALA A 41 23.61 -40.62 -37.65
C ALA A 41 25.01 -40.09 -37.96
N LEU A 42 25.39 -39.88 -39.23
CA LEU A 42 26.68 -39.25 -39.57
C LEU A 42 26.73 -37.77 -39.16
N LYS A 43 25.61 -37.05 -39.33
CA LYS A 43 25.48 -35.67 -38.87
C LYS A 43 25.52 -35.59 -37.33
N GLU A 44 24.78 -36.46 -36.64
CA GLU A 44 24.79 -36.57 -35.18
C GLU A 44 26.17 -36.99 -34.64
N MET A 45 26.88 -37.91 -35.30
CA MET A 45 28.25 -38.28 -34.93
C MET A 45 29.23 -37.11 -35.12
N GLN A 46 29.04 -36.28 -36.13
CA GLN A 46 29.84 -35.07 -36.34
C GLN A 46 29.51 -34.01 -35.28
N GLU A 47 28.24 -33.83 -34.92
CA GLU A 47 27.80 -32.94 -33.84
C GLU A 47 28.31 -33.39 -32.46
N VAL A 48 28.32 -34.69 -32.17
CA VAL A 48 28.90 -35.26 -30.94
C VAL A 48 30.42 -35.07 -30.91
N ARG A 49 31.10 -35.22 -32.05
CA ARG A 49 32.54 -34.94 -32.17
C ARG A 49 32.85 -33.47 -31.94
N ASP A 50 32.07 -32.56 -32.54
CA ASP A 50 32.23 -31.12 -32.37
C ASP A 50 31.91 -30.70 -30.92
N ALA A 51 30.93 -31.32 -30.28
CA ALA A 51 30.64 -31.12 -28.86
C ALA A 51 31.78 -31.60 -27.95
N GLY A 52 32.40 -32.75 -28.27
CA GLY A 52 33.55 -33.27 -27.54
C GLY A 52 34.80 -32.37 -27.69
N GLN A 53 35.06 -31.89 -28.91
CA GLN A 53 36.15 -30.94 -29.18
C GLN A 53 35.91 -29.59 -28.47
N TRP A 54 34.68 -29.10 -28.47
CA TRP A 54 34.31 -27.89 -27.74
C TRP A 54 34.46 -28.06 -26.22
N ALA A 55 34.06 -29.20 -25.66
CA ALA A 55 34.23 -29.47 -24.23
C ALA A 55 35.71 -29.45 -23.81
N GLN A 56 36.59 -30.04 -24.62
CA GLN A 56 38.04 -30.02 -24.39
C GLN A 56 38.62 -28.61 -24.53
N ALA A 57 38.20 -27.85 -25.54
CA ALA A 57 38.64 -26.47 -25.72
C ALA A 57 38.16 -25.57 -24.57
N ARG A 58 36.92 -25.74 -24.10
CA ARG A 58 36.37 -25.01 -22.95
C ARG A 58 37.13 -25.31 -21.66
N ASP A 59 37.48 -26.57 -21.43
CA ASP A 59 38.29 -26.96 -20.27
C ASP A 59 39.71 -26.35 -20.33
N GLY A 60 40.30 -26.30 -21.54
CA GLY A 60 41.57 -25.60 -21.79
C GLY A 60 41.51 -24.10 -21.52
N LEU A 61 40.45 -23.42 -22.01
CA LEU A 61 40.19 -22.00 -21.76
C LEU A 61 40.06 -21.71 -20.25
N TYR A 62 39.36 -22.58 -19.51
CA TYR A 62 39.20 -22.46 -18.06
C TYR A 62 40.52 -22.65 -17.31
N ARG A 63 41.32 -23.66 -17.66
CA ARG A 63 42.64 -23.88 -17.05
C ARG A 63 43.60 -22.74 -17.34
N PHE A 64 43.61 -22.22 -18.56
CA PHE A 64 44.38 -21.04 -18.93
C PHE A 64 44.02 -19.83 -18.05
N GLU A 65 42.73 -19.53 -17.92
CA GLU A 65 42.25 -18.43 -17.08
C GLU A 65 42.72 -18.60 -15.64
N GLN A 66 42.51 -19.77 -15.03
CA GLN A 66 42.92 -20.01 -13.64
C GLN A 66 44.43 -19.87 -13.40
N ASP A 67 45.25 -20.46 -14.27
CA ASP A 67 46.69 -20.47 -14.06
C ASP A 67 47.30 -19.08 -14.24
N VAL A 68 46.88 -18.35 -15.28
CA VAL A 68 47.36 -16.98 -15.52
C VAL A 68 46.87 -16.04 -14.42
N MET A 69 45.63 -16.18 -13.95
CA MET A 69 45.08 -15.34 -12.89
C MET A 69 45.80 -15.55 -11.56
N ARG A 70 46.08 -16.80 -11.20
CA ARG A 70 46.86 -17.14 -9.99
C ARG A 70 48.27 -16.53 -10.03
N GLU A 71 48.91 -16.53 -11.19
CA GLU A 71 50.24 -15.91 -11.38
C GLU A 71 50.17 -14.38 -11.28
N LEU A 72 49.15 -13.76 -11.87
CA LEU A 72 48.94 -12.32 -11.82
C LEU A 72 48.66 -11.84 -10.39
N GLU A 73 47.88 -12.59 -9.61
CA GLU A 73 47.62 -12.34 -8.19
C GLU A 73 48.89 -12.46 -7.33
N ALA A 74 49.75 -13.44 -7.61
CA ALA A 74 51.00 -13.65 -6.88
C ALA A 74 52.11 -12.62 -7.24
N GLY A 75 52.04 -12.03 -8.43
CA GLY A 75 53.12 -11.22 -9.02
C GLY A 75 53.25 -9.78 -8.50
N GLY A 76 52.34 -9.28 -7.65
CA GLY A 76 52.50 -8.05 -6.87
C GLY A 76 52.59 -6.71 -7.64
N GLU A 77 52.55 -6.70 -8.97
CA GLU A 77 52.64 -5.48 -9.81
C GLU A 77 51.28 -5.12 -10.45
N PRO A 78 50.41 -4.35 -9.76
CA PRO A 78 49.05 -4.05 -10.21
C PRO A 78 48.96 -3.17 -11.45
N ASP A 79 50.02 -2.42 -11.78
CA ASP A 79 49.99 -1.40 -12.82
C ASP A 79 50.18 -1.96 -14.25
N ARG A 80 50.59 -3.23 -14.39
CA ARG A 80 50.83 -3.88 -15.70
C ARG A 80 50.02 -5.14 -15.93
N LEU A 81 48.98 -5.37 -15.11
CA LEU A 81 48.18 -6.59 -15.16
C LEU A 81 47.50 -6.80 -16.52
N GLN A 82 46.96 -5.73 -17.12
CA GLN A 82 46.28 -5.81 -18.41
C GLN A 82 47.23 -6.16 -19.56
N GLU A 83 48.44 -5.60 -19.57
CA GLU A 83 49.46 -5.92 -20.57
C GLU A 83 49.92 -7.38 -20.45
N LYS A 84 50.14 -7.86 -19.22
CA LYS A 84 50.53 -9.25 -18.95
C LYS A 84 49.43 -10.24 -19.36
N TRP A 85 48.16 -9.91 -19.13
CA TRP A 85 47.02 -10.73 -19.56
C TRP A 85 46.87 -10.80 -21.07
N LYS A 86 46.93 -9.66 -21.78
CA LYS A 86 46.89 -9.64 -23.25
C LYS A 86 48.04 -10.43 -23.87
N LYS A 87 49.24 -10.32 -23.29
CA LYS A 87 50.40 -11.11 -23.70
C LYS A 87 50.18 -12.62 -23.48
N ALA A 88 49.64 -13.02 -22.32
CA ALA A 88 49.33 -14.42 -22.04
C ALA A 88 48.25 -14.98 -22.99
N LEU A 89 47.21 -14.20 -23.29
CA LEU A 89 46.18 -14.58 -24.28
C LEU A 89 46.77 -14.81 -25.68
N ALA A 90 47.73 -14.00 -26.09
CA ALA A 90 48.37 -14.14 -27.41
C ALA A 90 49.37 -15.30 -27.46
N GLU A 91 50.20 -15.46 -26.42
CA GLU A 91 51.37 -16.34 -26.48
C GLU A 91 51.15 -17.70 -25.81
N ARG A 92 50.30 -17.78 -24.78
CA ARG A 92 50.15 -18.99 -23.95
C ARG A 92 48.85 -19.74 -24.20
N LEU A 93 47.75 -19.04 -24.47
CA LEU A 93 46.44 -19.66 -24.70
C LEU A 93 46.46 -20.78 -25.77
N PRO A 94 47.17 -20.66 -26.91
CA PRO A 94 47.21 -21.73 -27.90
C PRO A 94 47.69 -23.09 -27.36
N ALA A 95 48.56 -23.11 -26.34
CA ALA A 95 49.06 -24.34 -25.72
C ALA A 95 48.01 -25.08 -24.87
N TYR A 96 46.94 -24.40 -24.46
CA TYR A 96 45.84 -24.97 -23.69
C TYR A 96 44.71 -25.52 -24.57
N LEU A 97 44.72 -25.21 -25.87
CA LEU A 97 43.68 -25.59 -26.81
C LEU A 97 44.02 -26.90 -27.55
N PRO A 98 43.00 -27.66 -28.02
CA PRO A 98 43.23 -28.86 -28.82
C PRO A 98 43.95 -28.55 -30.15
N GLY A 99 44.97 -29.33 -30.51
CA GLY A 99 45.78 -29.11 -31.72
C GLY A 99 45.05 -29.35 -33.06
N ARG A 100 43.89 -30.02 -33.06
CA ARG A 100 43.02 -30.17 -34.25
C ARG A 100 41.56 -29.93 -33.85
N MET A 101 40.95 -28.91 -34.47
CA MET A 101 39.55 -28.53 -34.25
C MET A 101 38.84 -28.40 -35.59
N SER A 102 37.56 -28.78 -35.64
CA SER A 102 36.67 -28.49 -36.76
C SER A 102 36.44 -26.98 -36.90
N ALA A 103 35.98 -26.54 -38.08
CA ALA A 103 35.72 -25.12 -38.33
C ALA A 103 34.67 -24.52 -37.37
N PRO A 104 33.53 -25.19 -37.06
CA PRO A 104 32.55 -24.67 -36.12
C PRO A 104 33.07 -24.52 -34.69
N VAL A 105 33.94 -25.45 -34.25
CA VAL A 105 34.54 -25.38 -32.91
C VAL A 105 35.56 -24.25 -32.84
N ARG A 106 36.34 -24.04 -33.90
CA ARG A 106 37.31 -22.94 -33.97
C ARG A 106 36.63 -21.57 -33.86
N GLU A 107 35.52 -21.37 -34.55
CA GLU A 107 34.73 -20.14 -34.47
C GLU A 107 34.20 -19.89 -33.05
N ARG A 108 33.69 -20.93 -32.38
CA ARG A 108 33.27 -20.83 -30.96
C ARG A 108 34.43 -20.51 -30.02
N VAL A 109 35.61 -21.05 -30.27
CA VAL A 109 36.82 -20.78 -29.46
C VAL A 109 37.28 -19.34 -29.63
N GLU A 110 37.25 -18.79 -30.85
CA GLU A 110 37.57 -17.37 -31.06
C GLU A 110 36.59 -16.45 -30.33
N LEU A 111 35.28 -16.73 -30.40
CA LEU A 111 34.28 -15.97 -29.64
C LEU A 111 34.52 -16.05 -28.13
N ALA A 112 34.90 -17.23 -27.63
CA ALA A 112 35.24 -17.41 -26.22
C ALA A 112 36.53 -16.68 -25.83
N ARG A 113 37.52 -16.59 -26.73
CA ARG A 113 38.75 -15.81 -26.54
C ARG A 113 38.45 -14.31 -26.42
N GLU A 114 37.59 -13.78 -27.29
CA GLU A 114 37.14 -12.38 -27.24
C GLU A 114 36.40 -12.06 -25.92
N ASN A 115 35.57 -13.00 -25.46
CA ASN A 115 34.90 -12.89 -24.16
C ASN A 115 35.89 -12.91 -23.00
N LEU A 116 36.91 -13.77 -23.04
CA LEU A 116 37.98 -13.80 -22.03
C LEU A 116 38.83 -12.52 -22.03
N GLU A 117 39.11 -11.94 -23.20
CA GLU A 117 39.81 -10.66 -23.28
C GLU A 117 39.02 -9.54 -22.59
N THR A 118 37.71 -9.52 -22.79
CA THR A 118 36.79 -8.55 -22.18
C THR A 118 36.64 -8.78 -20.68
N ALA A 119 36.33 -10.02 -20.26
CA ALA A 119 36.11 -10.39 -18.87
C ALA A 119 37.40 -10.21 -18.03
N GLY A 120 38.55 -10.64 -18.57
CA GLY A 120 39.85 -10.45 -17.94
C GLY A 120 40.22 -8.97 -17.81
N SER A 121 39.92 -8.14 -18.81
CA SER A 121 40.17 -6.68 -18.70
C SER A 121 39.36 -6.04 -17.57
N ILE A 122 38.08 -6.41 -17.40
CA ILE A 122 37.23 -5.91 -16.31
C ILE A 122 37.74 -6.38 -14.95
N TYR A 123 38.12 -7.65 -14.83
CA TYR A 123 38.65 -8.20 -13.59
C TYR A 123 39.97 -7.52 -13.18
N LEU A 124 40.90 -7.36 -14.12
CA LEU A 124 42.21 -6.76 -13.86
C LEU A 124 42.12 -5.26 -13.60
N GLN A 125 41.12 -4.59 -14.19
CA GLN A 125 40.80 -3.20 -13.83
C GLN A 125 40.41 -3.08 -12.35
N LYS A 126 39.66 -4.03 -11.80
CA LYS A 126 39.35 -4.08 -10.35
C LYS A 126 40.59 -4.35 -9.50
N MET A 127 41.49 -5.21 -9.97
CA MET A 127 42.75 -5.54 -9.29
C MET A 127 43.82 -4.44 -9.36
N SER A 128 43.69 -3.47 -10.27
CA SER A 128 44.60 -2.33 -10.37
C SER A 128 44.50 -1.42 -9.14
N ARG A 129 45.54 -0.63 -8.85
CA ARG A 129 45.54 0.30 -7.71
C ARG A 129 44.40 1.32 -7.77
N LEU A 130 44.05 1.80 -8.97
CA LEU A 130 42.90 2.69 -9.19
C LEU A 130 41.57 1.94 -8.99
N GLY A 131 41.50 0.68 -9.40
CA GLY A 131 40.34 -0.19 -9.15
C GLY A 131 40.09 -0.42 -7.67
N GLN A 132 41.14 -0.73 -6.91
CA GLN A 132 41.09 -0.91 -5.46
C GLN A 132 40.69 0.38 -4.73
N LEU A 133 41.17 1.54 -5.17
CA LEU A 133 40.77 2.84 -4.62
C LEU A 133 39.31 3.16 -4.92
N GLU A 134 38.83 2.89 -6.14
CA GLU A 134 37.43 3.07 -6.51
C GLU A 134 36.51 2.08 -5.79
N GLU A 135 36.96 0.85 -5.54
CA GLU A 135 36.23 -0.12 -4.73
C GLU A 135 36.16 0.28 -3.26
N ALA A 136 37.26 0.78 -2.69
CA ALA A 136 37.28 1.36 -1.35
C ALA A 136 36.35 2.57 -1.25
N ARG A 137 36.35 3.46 -2.26
CA ARG A 137 35.45 4.62 -2.33
C ARG A 137 33.98 4.19 -2.40
N ARG A 138 33.63 3.19 -3.23
CA ARG A 138 32.25 2.67 -3.32
C ARG A 138 31.83 1.99 -2.03
N SER A 139 32.72 1.22 -1.41
CA SER A 139 32.46 0.58 -0.12
C SER A 139 32.24 1.62 0.98
N TRP A 140 33.07 2.66 1.01
CA TRP A 140 32.90 3.80 1.91
C TRP A 140 31.56 4.52 1.68
N ALA A 141 31.27 4.92 0.44
CA ALA A 141 30.03 5.62 0.10
C ALA A 141 28.78 4.77 0.42
N GLY A 142 28.81 3.48 0.09
CA GLY A 142 27.74 2.54 0.45
C GLY A 142 27.61 2.33 1.96
N GLY A 143 28.72 2.41 2.71
CA GLY A 143 28.69 2.40 4.18
C GLY A 143 28.04 3.64 4.78
N VAL A 144 28.27 4.82 4.18
CA VAL A 144 27.58 6.06 4.55
C VAL A 144 26.09 5.95 4.24
N GLU A 145 25.72 5.53 3.02
CA GLU A 145 24.32 5.36 2.61
C GLU A 145 23.59 4.34 3.48
N SER A 146 24.21 3.20 3.78
CA SER A 146 23.62 2.16 4.62
C SER A 146 23.35 2.66 6.05
N ALA A 147 24.25 3.47 6.63
CA ALA A 147 24.02 4.08 7.94
C ALA A 147 22.85 5.09 7.89
N VAL A 148 22.71 5.82 6.79
CA VAL A 148 21.58 6.74 6.58
C VAL A 148 20.25 5.99 6.43
N GLU A 149 20.23 4.89 5.69
CA GLU A 149 19.05 4.04 5.50
C GLU A 149 18.60 3.36 6.80
N GLN A 150 19.55 2.93 7.63
CA GLN A 150 19.29 2.34 8.95
C GLN A 150 18.90 3.39 10.00
N GLY A 151 18.99 4.68 9.66
CA GLY A 151 18.63 5.77 10.56
C GLY A 151 19.64 5.99 11.68
N GLU A 152 20.92 5.65 11.49
CA GLU A 152 22.00 5.82 12.46
C GLU A 152 22.83 7.08 12.17
N ASP A 153 22.38 8.22 12.70
CA ASP A 153 23.02 9.54 12.53
C ASP A 153 24.51 9.56 12.92
N SER A 154 24.83 9.01 14.09
CA SER A 154 26.17 9.01 14.67
C SER A 154 27.13 8.12 13.89
N LEU A 155 26.61 7.04 13.29
CA LEU A 155 27.40 6.15 12.43
C LEU A 155 27.66 6.81 11.07
N ALA A 156 26.65 7.43 10.46
CA ALA A 156 26.80 8.14 9.18
C ALA A 156 27.83 9.27 9.29
N GLU A 157 27.77 10.09 10.35
CA GLU A 157 28.75 11.17 10.58
C GLU A 157 30.17 10.64 10.77
N ARG A 158 30.34 9.57 11.56
CA ARG A 158 31.65 8.94 11.74
C ARG A 158 32.21 8.42 10.40
N ARG A 159 31.38 7.75 9.59
CA ARG A 159 31.78 7.24 8.27
C ARG A 159 32.16 8.35 7.30
N ILE A 160 31.46 9.48 7.32
CA ILE A 160 31.80 10.65 6.50
C ILE A 160 33.15 11.23 6.93
N GLU A 161 33.41 11.34 8.24
CA GLU A 161 34.69 11.81 8.75
C GLU A 161 35.85 10.85 8.41
N GLU A 162 35.62 9.54 8.40
CA GLU A 162 36.61 8.53 7.95
C GLU A 162 37.01 8.72 6.47
N GLY A 163 36.12 9.27 5.62
CA GLY A 163 36.40 9.57 4.22
C GLY A 163 36.98 10.96 3.96
N ARG A 164 37.02 11.81 4.98
CA ARG A 164 37.44 13.21 4.85
C ARG A 164 38.93 13.30 4.51
N GLY A 165 39.24 14.05 3.46
CA GLY A 165 40.61 14.20 2.96
C GLY A 165 41.15 12.99 2.19
N VAL A 166 40.39 11.89 2.11
CA VAL A 166 40.74 10.68 1.36
C VAL A 166 39.86 10.55 0.11
N PHE A 167 38.53 10.64 0.28
CA PHE A 167 37.56 10.51 -0.81
C PHE A 167 36.81 11.81 -1.14
N VAL A 168 36.71 12.73 -0.18
CA VAL A 168 36.00 14.01 -0.29
C VAL A 168 36.74 15.12 0.43
N THR A 169 36.52 16.37 0.00
CA THR A 169 37.10 17.55 0.66
C THR A 169 36.41 17.86 1.99
N GLY A 170 37.02 18.71 2.83
CA GLY A 170 36.43 19.07 4.14
C GLY A 170 35.08 19.79 4.04
N ASP A 171 34.91 20.66 3.05
CA ASP A 171 33.66 21.38 2.82
C ASP A 171 32.58 20.45 2.25
N GLU A 172 32.96 19.47 1.43
CA GLU A 172 32.05 18.42 0.96
C GLU A 172 31.63 17.48 2.09
N ALA A 173 32.56 17.03 2.94
CA ALA A 173 32.24 16.21 4.09
C ALA A 173 31.25 16.90 5.04
N SER A 174 31.42 18.21 5.26
CA SER A 174 30.53 19.01 6.11
C SER A 174 29.11 19.08 5.52
N ARG A 175 28.99 19.34 4.22
CA ARG A 175 27.69 19.32 3.51
C ARG A 175 27.04 17.93 3.52
N MET A 176 27.83 16.89 3.28
CA MET A 176 27.37 15.51 3.31
C MET A 176 26.86 15.12 4.71
N ALA A 177 27.48 15.60 5.79
CA ALA A 177 27.03 15.33 7.15
C ALA A 177 25.69 16.04 7.47
N GLU A 178 25.49 17.26 6.99
CA GLU A 178 24.19 17.96 7.09
C GLU A 178 23.09 17.22 6.30
N GLU A 179 23.39 16.82 5.06
CA GLU A 179 22.45 16.07 4.22
C GLU A 179 22.12 14.69 4.81
N ALA A 180 23.12 13.97 5.31
CA ALA A 180 22.93 12.68 5.96
C ALA A 180 22.03 12.79 7.21
N ARG A 181 22.22 13.83 8.03
CA ARG A 181 21.34 14.11 9.17
C ARG A 181 19.89 14.39 8.75
N ALA A 182 19.70 15.21 7.72
CA ALA A 182 18.36 15.50 7.18
C ALA A 182 17.68 14.23 6.65
N ARG A 183 18.42 13.39 5.91
CA ARG A 183 17.91 12.12 5.37
C ARG A 183 17.60 11.08 6.45
N VAL A 184 18.44 10.96 7.49
CA VAL A 184 18.16 10.09 8.65
C VAL A 184 16.90 10.55 9.38
N ALA A 185 16.73 11.86 9.60
CA ALA A 185 15.53 12.42 10.22
C ALA A 185 14.28 12.14 9.37
N LEU A 186 14.38 12.30 8.04
CA LEU A 186 13.31 11.98 7.10
C LEU A 186 12.96 10.48 7.13
N ASN A 187 13.96 9.59 7.08
CA ASN A 187 13.74 8.15 7.12
C ASN A 187 13.06 7.71 8.43
N ARG A 188 13.50 8.26 9.57
CA ARG A 188 12.83 8.03 10.87
C ARG A 188 11.39 8.56 10.86
N ALA A 189 11.15 9.73 10.29
CA ALA A 189 9.80 10.26 10.16
C ALA A 189 8.92 9.39 9.26
N VAL A 190 9.43 8.91 8.12
CA VAL A 190 8.72 8.01 7.20
C VAL A 190 8.41 6.66 7.86
N GLU A 191 9.37 6.08 8.59
CA GLU A 191 9.14 4.84 9.34
C GLU A 191 8.16 5.04 10.49
N GLU A 192 8.18 6.19 11.18
CA GLU A 192 7.17 6.51 12.18
C GLU A 192 5.79 6.72 11.55
N VAL A 193 5.69 7.36 10.37
CA VAL A 193 4.45 7.45 9.60
C VAL A 193 3.93 6.06 9.22
N ARG A 194 4.82 5.14 8.81
CA ARG A 194 4.45 3.75 8.49
C ARG A 194 3.98 2.97 9.72
N ARG A 195 4.59 3.23 10.87
CA ARG A 195 4.33 2.51 12.13
C ARG A 195 3.10 3.03 12.86
N ASP A 196 2.99 4.34 13.01
CA ASP A 196 1.93 5.09 13.68
C ASP A 196 1.82 6.51 13.07
N PRO A 197 0.96 6.67 12.04
CA PRO A 197 0.70 7.97 11.39
C PRO A 197 0.32 9.09 12.37
N ALA A 198 -0.35 8.77 13.48
CA ALA A 198 -0.79 9.76 14.47
C ALA A 198 0.36 10.18 15.43
N ALA A 199 1.33 9.31 15.69
CA ALA A 199 2.58 9.68 16.36
C ALA A 199 3.47 10.55 15.47
N ALA A 200 3.53 10.27 14.16
CA ALA A 200 4.30 11.06 13.22
C ALA A 200 3.80 12.51 13.10
N VAL A 201 2.47 12.72 13.11
CA VAL A 201 1.88 14.07 13.19
C VAL A 201 2.36 14.79 14.46
N ARG A 202 2.52 14.08 15.59
CA ARG A 202 3.03 14.68 16.84
C ARG A 202 4.52 15.02 16.80
N LEU A 203 5.35 14.24 16.11
CA LEU A 203 6.76 14.56 15.85
C LEU A 203 6.92 15.78 14.93
N VAL A 204 6.04 15.94 13.94
CA VAL A 204 5.98 17.14 13.09
C VAL A 204 5.40 18.35 13.87
N SER A 205 4.57 18.11 14.89
CA SER A 205 3.80 19.16 15.59
C SER A 205 4.42 19.67 16.89
N ARG A 206 5.38 18.98 17.53
CA ARG A 206 6.06 19.51 18.73
C ARG A 206 7.56 19.24 18.74
N GLU A 207 8.30 20.34 18.78
CA GLU A 207 9.71 20.50 19.22
C GLU A 207 10.85 20.13 18.24
N ARG A 208 10.67 20.42 16.95
CA ARG A 208 11.75 20.99 16.12
C ARG A 208 11.11 21.96 15.13
N GLU A 209 11.84 23.01 14.76
CA GLU A 209 11.35 24.15 13.98
C GLU A 209 10.39 23.75 12.85
N MET A 210 9.31 24.53 12.65
CA MET A 210 8.42 24.39 11.50
C MET A 210 9.24 24.15 10.22
N PRO A 211 8.78 23.32 9.27
CA PRO A 211 9.51 23.04 8.03
C PRO A 211 9.96 24.35 7.38
N GLN A 212 11.27 24.63 7.49
CA GLN A 212 11.84 25.92 7.13
C GLN A 212 12.19 25.94 5.64
N THR A 213 12.44 24.76 5.07
CA THR A 213 12.75 24.61 3.66
C THR A 213 11.48 24.33 2.84
N PRO A 214 11.43 24.79 1.57
CA PRO A 214 10.33 24.45 0.66
C PRO A 214 10.11 22.94 0.47
N GLU A 215 11.18 22.16 0.59
CA GLU A 215 11.17 20.69 0.40
C GLU A 215 10.49 19.97 1.56
N GLU A 216 10.78 20.35 2.81
CA GLU A 216 10.11 19.78 3.99
C GLU A 216 8.60 20.09 4.00
N ARG A 217 8.21 21.30 3.56
CA ARG A 217 6.80 21.67 3.42
C ARG A 217 6.10 20.81 2.38
N ARG A 218 6.78 20.55 1.25
CA ARG A 218 6.26 19.69 0.20
C ARG A 218 6.09 18.25 0.68
N VAL A 219 7.08 17.70 1.38
CA VAL A 219 6.99 16.34 1.95
C VAL A 219 5.86 16.23 2.98
N ALA A 220 5.69 17.23 3.85
CA ALA A 220 4.60 17.24 4.82
C ALA A 220 3.22 17.32 4.14
N GLN A 221 3.09 18.11 3.06
CA GLN A 221 1.87 18.17 2.25
C GLN A 221 1.58 16.85 1.53
N GLU A 222 2.59 16.24 0.93
CA GLU A 222 2.47 14.92 0.26
C GLU A 222 2.09 13.82 1.27
N ALA A 223 2.68 13.82 2.47
CA ALA A 223 2.33 12.89 3.54
C ALA A 223 0.89 13.10 4.05
N SER A 224 0.46 14.34 4.24
CA SER A 224 -0.91 14.68 4.63
C SER A 224 -1.92 14.23 3.57
N ALA A 225 -1.62 14.45 2.29
CA ALA A 225 -2.45 14.01 1.18
C ALA A 225 -2.53 12.47 1.10
N ALA A 226 -1.40 11.77 1.26
CA ALA A 226 -1.35 10.32 1.27
C ALA A 226 -2.13 9.72 2.44
N TYR A 227 -2.06 10.32 3.63
CA TYR A 227 -2.84 9.90 4.78
C TYR A 227 -4.34 10.11 4.55
N GLY A 228 -4.73 11.26 4.00
CA GLY A 228 -6.13 11.55 3.63
C GLY A 228 -6.68 10.53 2.61
N GLU A 229 -5.87 10.15 1.62
CA GLU A 229 -6.19 9.11 0.64
C GLU A 229 -6.41 7.74 1.29
N LEU A 230 -5.47 7.32 2.15
CA LEU A 230 -5.58 6.06 2.88
C LEU A 230 -6.85 6.01 3.73
N LYS A 231 -7.13 7.11 4.45
CA LYS A 231 -8.30 7.23 5.33
C LYS A 231 -9.61 7.11 4.55
N ARG A 232 -9.69 7.72 3.37
CA ARG A 232 -10.87 7.61 2.49
C ARG A 232 -11.08 6.18 2.00
N ARG A 233 -10.03 5.51 1.51
CA ARG A 233 -10.11 4.11 1.07
C ARG A 233 -10.53 3.18 2.19
N TYR A 234 -10.01 3.40 3.40
CA TYR A 234 -10.43 2.67 4.58
C TYR A 234 -11.92 2.91 4.87
N ALA A 235 -12.37 4.17 4.88
CA ALA A 235 -13.76 4.54 5.09
C ALA A 235 -14.70 3.83 4.09
N ASP A 236 -14.36 3.84 2.80
CA ASP A 236 -15.13 3.20 1.74
C ASP A 236 -15.20 1.67 1.92
N ALA A 237 -14.07 1.03 2.25
CA ALA A 237 -14.00 -0.41 2.45
C ALA A 237 -14.83 -0.88 3.67
N VAL A 238 -14.77 -0.13 4.77
CA VAL A 238 -15.55 -0.41 5.97
C VAL A 238 -17.04 -0.17 5.71
N ALA A 239 -17.40 0.92 5.05
CA ALA A 239 -18.78 1.23 4.67
C ALA A 239 -19.39 0.13 3.79
N ALA A 240 -18.67 -0.33 2.76
CA ALA A 240 -19.11 -1.42 1.89
C ALA A 240 -19.30 -2.74 2.64
N THR A 241 -18.43 -3.04 3.60
CA THR A 241 -18.53 -4.27 4.41
C THR A 241 -19.76 -4.24 5.31
N VAL A 242 -19.95 -3.14 6.06
CA VAL A 242 -21.01 -3.04 7.06
C VAL A 242 -22.40 -2.90 6.42
N SER A 243 -22.50 -2.16 5.29
CA SER A 243 -23.78 -2.04 4.56
C SER A 243 -24.24 -3.36 3.95
N GLY A 244 -23.30 -4.22 3.54
CA GLY A 244 -23.58 -5.60 3.13
C GLY A 244 -23.93 -6.56 4.27
N GLY A 245 -24.07 -6.07 5.51
CA GLY A 245 -24.31 -6.90 6.70
C GLY A 245 -23.07 -7.61 7.26
N GLY A 246 -21.90 -7.39 6.67
CA GLY A 246 -20.65 -7.97 7.11
C GLY A 246 -20.16 -7.40 8.45
N LEU A 247 -19.55 -8.27 9.25
CA LEU A 247 -18.81 -7.85 10.45
C LEU A 247 -17.36 -7.54 10.08
N LEU A 248 -16.82 -6.48 10.68
CA LEU A 248 -15.41 -6.13 10.54
C LEU A 248 -14.56 -7.13 11.32
N ARG A 249 -13.41 -7.48 10.75
CA ARG A 249 -12.45 -8.39 11.39
C ARG A 249 -11.69 -7.69 12.51
N ASP A 250 -11.45 -8.40 13.60
CA ASP A 250 -10.76 -7.86 14.78
C ASP A 250 -9.35 -7.38 14.47
N ASP A 251 -8.59 -8.15 13.69
CA ASP A 251 -7.26 -7.72 13.27
C ASP A 251 -7.30 -6.43 12.43
N GLY A 252 -8.34 -6.27 11.61
CA GLY A 252 -8.53 -5.07 10.79
C GLY A 252 -8.87 -3.83 11.64
N LEU A 253 -9.67 -4.01 12.69
CA LEU A 253 -10.04 -2.97 13.64
C LEU A 253 -8.87 -2.58 14.56
N ALA A 254 -8.13 -3.56 15.08
CA ALA A 254 -6.95 -3.33 15.89
C ALA A 254 -5.86 -2.61 15.08
N ASN A 255 -5.67 -3.00 13.82
CA ASN A 255 -4.75 -2.29 12.92
C ASN A 255 -5.23 -0.85 12.63
N ALA A 256 -6.52 -0.64 12.42
CA ALA A 256 -7.06 0.70 12.20
C ALA A 256 -6.88 1.62 13.40
N GLU A 257 -7.05 1.10 14.62
CA GLU A 257 -6.78 1.85 15.86
C GLU A 257 -5.28 2.16 15.98
N LYS A 258 -4.42 1.16 15.80
CA LYS A 258 -2.97 1.30 15.84
C LYS A 258 -2.44 2.37 14.87
N HIS A 259 -3.06 2.49 13.70
CA HIS A 259 -2.67 3.47 12.68
C HIS A 259 -3.43 4.80 12.77
N GLY A 260 -4.22 5.03 13.83
CA GLY A 260 -4.92 6.29 14.07
C GLY A 260 -6.09 6.58 13.12
N LEU A 261 -6.54 5.58 12.36
CA LEU A 261 -7.70 5.70 11.48
C LEU A 261 -9.01 5.71 12.29
N ILE A 262 -9.03 5.00 13.43
CA ILE A 262 -10.12 5.01 14.39
C ILE A 262 -9.59 5.26 15.80
N SER A 263 -10.44 5.81 16.66
CA SER A 263 -10.19 5.99 18.08
C SER A 263 -10.50 4.72 18.88
N SER A 264 -9.86 4.57 20.04
CA SER A 264 -10.16 3.48 20.98
C SER A 264 -11.63 3.47 21.42
N GLU A 265 -12.30 4.61 21.44
CA GLU A 265 -13.72 4.68 21.76
C GLU A 265 -14.61 4.14 20.63
N GLN A 266 -14.27 4.43 19.38
CA GLN A 266 -14.94 3.80 18.22
C GLN A 266 -14.77 2.28 18.25
N LEU A 267 -13.55 1.79 18.52
CA LEU A 267 -13.28 0.36 18.63
C LEU A 267 -14.11 -0.32 19.74
N ARG A 268 -14.14 0.27 20.93
CA ARG A 268 -14.92 -0.25 22.06
C ARG A 268 -16.42 -0.30 21.74
N ARG A 269 -16.99 0.78 21.20
CA ARG A 269 -18.41 0.84 20.82
C ARG A 269 -18.74 -0.22 19.77
N TYR A 270 -17.92 -0.36 18.73
CA TYR A 270 -18.14 -1.35 17.69
C TYR A 270 -18.11 -2.77 18.24
N THR A 271 -17.09 -3.11 19.02
CA THR A 271 -16.90 -4.46 19.61
C THR A 271 -18.08 -4.82 20.51
N ALA A 272 -18.46 -3.91 21.42
CA ALA A 272 -19.60 -4.12 22.31
C ALA A 272 -20.94 -4.24 21.55
N SER A 273 -21.12 -3.50 20.45
CA SER A 273 -22.28 -3.68 19.58
C SER A 273 -22.25 -5.04 18.89
N ARG A 274 -21.13 -5.39 18.25
CA ARG A 274 -20.94 -6.65 17.52
C ARG A 274 -21.26 -7.85 18.40
N ASP A 275 -20.69 -7.90 19.61
CA ASP A 275 -20.87 -9.01 20.54
C ASP A 275 -22.35 -9.13 20.97
N ARG A 276 -23.02 -7.99 21.17
CA ARG A 276 -24.48 -7.96 21.39
C ARG A 276 -25.26 -8.51 20.20
N ARG A 277 -24.86 -8.20 18.96
CA ARG A 277 -25.56 -8.74 17.77
C ARG A 277 -25.35 -10.21 17.60
N GLN A 278 -24.13 -10.67 17.81
CA GLN A 278 -23.80 -12.07 17.76
C GLN A 278 -24.60 -12.85 18.81
N ALA A 279 -24.69 -12.34 20.05
CA ALA A 279 -25.54 -12.93 21.09
C ALA A 279 -27.03 -12.93 20.71
N ALA A 280 -27.52 -11.83 20.15
CA ALA A 280 -28.91 -11.66 19.73
C ALA A 280 -29.30 -12.58 18.57
N GLU A 281 -28.39 -12.79 17.62
CA GLU A 281 -28.53 -13.73 16.50
C GLU A 281 -28.63 -15.17 17.00
N PHE A 282 -27.77 -15.57 17.95
CA PHE A 282 -27.85 -16.88 18.60
C PHE A 282 -29.13 -17.06 19.43
N SER A 283 -29.68 -15.99 20.01
CA SER A 283 -30.91 -16.04 20.83
C SER A 283 -32.20 -15.80 20.04
N GLY A 284 -32.14 -15.42 18.76
CA GLY A 284 -33.30 -15.06 17.94
C GLY A 284 -34.01 -13.78 18.37
N VAL A 285 -33.35 -12.93 19.16
CA VAL A 285 -33.93 -11.68 19.69
C VAL A 285 -33.47 -10.52 18.82
N SER A 286 -34.35 -9.58 18.50
CA SER A 286 -33.96 -8.37 17.77
C SER A 286 -33.24 -7.39 18.70
N ILE A 287 -32.19 -6.75 18.21
CA ILE A 287 -31.47 -5.72 18.95
C ILE A 287 -32.28 -4.42 18.87
N PRO A 288 -32.62 -3.79 20.00
CA PRO A 288 -33.21 -2.45 19.98
C PRO A 288 -32.27 -1.48 19.26
N GLY A 289 -32.80 -0.72 18.30
CA GLY A 289 -32.03 0.33 17.63
C GLY A 289 -31.61 1.40 18.64
N ASP A 290 -30.36 1.87 18.53
CA ASP A 290 -29.92 3.07 19.26
C ASP A 290 -30.32 4.30 18.43
N ASP A 291 -31.58 4.68 18.54
CA ASP A 291 -32.16 5.74 17.72
C ASP A 291 -31.52 7.11 17.99
N MET A 292 -31.05 7.35 19.22
CA MET A 292 -30.26 8.55 19.55
C MET A 292 -28.89 8.55 18.87
N LEU A 293 -28.25 7.38 18.76
CA LEU A 293 -27.04 7.25 17.95
C LEU A 293 -27.32 7.45 16.47
N LEU A 294 -28.42 6.90 15.94
CA LEU A 294 -28.85 7.13 14.55
C LEU A 294 -29.06 8.62 14.26
N CYS A 295 -29.70 9.36 15.17
CA CYS A 295 -29.85 10.82 15.09
C CYS A 295 -28.50 11.52 15.02
N ARG A 296 -27.56 11.17 15.91
CA ARG A 296 -26.21 11.76 15.92
C ARG A 296 -25.45 11.48 14.63
N MET A 297 -25.51 10.25 14.13
CA MET A 297 -24.85 9.85 12.89
C MET A 297 -25.47 10.55 11.67
N ALA A 298 -26.79 10.74 11.66
CA ALA A 298 -27.48 11.50 10.63
C ALA A 298 -27.00 12.95 10.56
N SER A 299 -26.91 13.62 11.71
CA SER A 299 -26.37 14.97 11.79
C SER A 299 -24.92 15.02 11.32
N LEU A 300 -24.09 14.06 11.75
CA LEU A 300 -22.70 13.99 11.31
C LEU A 300 -22.57 13.93 9.78
N ILE A 301 -23.37 13.07 9.13
CA ILE A 301 -23.40 12.99 7.66
C ILE A 301 -23.82 14.32 7.04
N ASP A 302 -24.92 14.90 7.54
CA ASP A 302 -25.45 16.16 7.02
C ASP A 302 -24.53 17.35 7.24
N GLU A 303 -23.64 17.32 8.24
CA GLU A 303 -22.74 18.44 8.53
C GLU A 303 -21.36 18.29 7.87
N ASP A 304 -20.90 17.06 7.58
CA ASP A 304 -19.52 16.79 7.17
C ASP A 304 -19.34 16.10 5.80
N CYS A 305 -20.40 15.64 5.13
CA CYS A 305 -20.25 14.95 3.85
C CYS A 305 -19.69 15.78 2.67
N GLY A 306 -18.82 15.21 1.84
CA GLY A 306 -18.26 15.87 0.65
C GLY A 306 -17.14 16.91 0.89
N GLY A 307 -16.68 17.09 2.14
CA GLY A 307 -15.51 17.89 2.49
C GLY A 307 -14.34 17.04 3.02
N GLU A 308 -13.30 17.69 3.57
CA GLU A 308 -12.14 16.99 4.17
C GLU A 308 -12.53 16.05 5.34
N GLY A 309 -13.62 16.38 6.06
CA GLY A 309 -14.16 15.57 7.17
C GLY A 309 -15.06 14.40 6.75
N ASP A 310 -15.31 14.19 5.46
CA ASP A 310 -16.24 13.15 4.98
C ASP A 310 -15.74 11.73 5.29
N ALA A 311 -14.44 11.49 5.15
CA ALA A 311 -13.84 10.21 5.51
C ALA A 311 -13.97 9.92 7.02
N ASP A 312 -13.81 10.95 7.86
CA ASP A 312 -14.02 10.85 9.31
C ASP A 312 -15.46 10.50 9.66
N ALA A 313 -16.42 11.20 9.04
CA ALA A 313 -17.84 10.91 9.21
C ALA A 313 -18.18 9.48 8.82
N MET A 314 -17.61 8.98 7.72
CA MET A 314 -17.83 7.62 7.25
C MET A 314 -17.25 6.55 8.15
N ILE A 315 -16.04 6.78 8.66
CA ILE A 315 -15.43 5.90 9.64
C ILE A 315 -16.27 5.85 10.92
N GLU A 316 -16.73 7.00 11.42
CA GLU A 316 -17.58 7.07 12.62
C GLU A 316 -18.92 6.35 12.40
N VAL A 317 -19.58 6.54 11.25
CA VAL A 317 -20.83 5.83 10.94
C VAL A 317 -20.61 4.32 10.87
N ALA A 318 -19.58 3.87 10.16
CA ALA A 318 -19.35 2.45 9.95
C ALA A 318 -18.86 1.73 11.23
N THR A 319 -18.20 2.47 12.14
CA THR A 319 -17.76 1.96 13.46
C THR A 319 -18.71 2.30 14.62
N SER A 320 -19.82 3.00 14.35
CA SER A 320 -20.82 3.38 15.37
C SER A 320 -21.44 2.20 16.10
N GLY A 321 -21.51 1.03 15.44
CA GLY A 321 -22.21 -0.15 15.94
C GLY A 321 -23.71 -0.14 15.67
N LEU A 322 -24.22 0.74 14.79
CA LEU A 322 -25.59 0.67 14.30
C LEU A 322 -25.84 -0.62 13.48
N PRO A 323 -27.08 -1.15 13.45
CA PRO A 323 -27.47 -2.23 12.54
C PRO A 323 -27.22 -1.89 11.07
N ALA A 324 -26.94 -2.92 10.26
CA ALA A 324 -26.59 -2.77 8.83
C ALA A 324 -27.62 -1.94 8.04
N ALA A 325 -28.92 -2.16 8.25
CA ALA A 325 -29.98 -1.42 7.59
C ALA A 325 -29.95 0.09 7.90
N GLN A 326 -29.55 0.46 9.13
CA GLN A 326 -29.42 1.87 9.53
C GLN A 326 -28.14 2.49 8.94
N VAL A 327 -27.05 1.74 8.88
CA VAL A 327 -25.81 2.18 8.20
C VAL A 327 -26.07 2.41 6.71
N GLU A 328 -26.71 1.45 6.03
CA GLU A 328 -27.06 1.56 4.61
C GLU A 328 -27.95 2.78 4.33
N ARG A 329 -28.92 3.05 5.22
CA ARG A 329 -29.74 4.27 5.15
C ARG A 329 -28.91 5.55 5.26
N LEU A 330 -27.92 5.60 6.16
CA LEU A 330 -27.03 6.75 6.30
C LEU A 330 -26.13 6.95 5.07
N LEU A 331 -25.66 5.86 4.46
CA LEU A 331 -24.87 5.90 3.22
C LEU A 331 -25.69 6.45 2.04
N ARG A 332 -26.93 5.97 1.85
CA ARG A 332 -27.85 6.53 0.84
C ARG A 332 -28.12 8.02 1.08
N ARG A 333 -28.29 8.41 2.34
CA ARG A 333 -28.47 9.82 2.70
C ARG A 333 -27.25 10.66 2.32
N ARG A 334 -26.04 10.16 2.59
CA ARG A 334 -24.79 10.83 2.18
C ARG A 334 -24.77 11.07 0.67
N GLU A 335 -25.10 10.08 -0.15
CA GLU A 335 -25.14 10.21 -1.61
C GLU A 335 -26.06 11.35 -2.07
N VAL A 336 -27.24 11.48 -1.45
CA VAL A 336 -28.16 12.58 -1.74
C VAL A 336 -27.62 13.92 -1.24
N MET A 337 -27.17 13.98 0.01
CA MET A 337 -26.77 15.23 0.66
C MET A 337 -25.44 15.80 0.17
N MET A 338 -24.58 15.00 -0.45
CA MET A 338 -23.36 15.49 -1.12
C MET A 338 -23.66 16.48 -2.25
N ASN A 339 -24.85 16.42 -2.85
CA ASN A 339 -25.27 17.35 -3.91
C ASN A 339 -25.95 18.62 -3.36
N VAL A 340 -26.07 18.76 -2.05
CA VAL A 340 -26.71 19.91 -1.39
C VAL A 340 -25.64 20.85 -0.82
N PRO A 341 -25.76 22.18 -1.00
CA PRO A 341 -24.84 23.14 -0.39
C PRO A 341 -24.69 22.94 1.13
N LEU A 342 -23.44 22.97 1.63
CA LEU A 342 -23.07 22.74 3.03
C LEU A 342 -23.96 23.47 4.04
N GLU A 343 -24.11 24.79 3.86
CA GLU A 343 -24.86 25.63 4.79
C GLU A 343 -26.34 25.23 4.87
N LEU A 344 -26.92 24.83 3.74
CA LEU A 344 -28.31 24.42 3.66
C LEU A 344 -28.55 23.09 4.38
N ARG A 345 -27.70 22.08 4.13
CA ARG A 345 -27.79 20.78 4.82
C ARG A 345 -27.56 20.91 6.32
N ARG A 346 -26.60 21.74 6.77
CA ARG A 346 -26.37 22.06 8.19
C ARG A 346 -27.59 22.73 8.82
N ALA A 347 -28.16 23.74 8.17
CA ALA A 347 -29.35 24.44 8.68
C ALA A 347 -30.54 23.49 8.83
N ALA A 348 -30.82 22.67 7.81
CA ALA A 348 -31.90 21.69 7.85
C ALA A 348 -31.69 20.62 8.94
N SER A 349 -30.48 20.06 9.06
CA SER A 349 -30.18 19.05 10.08
C SER A 349 -30.31 19.58 11.51
N ARG A 350 -29.83 20.81 11.75
CA ARG A 350 -29.96 21.47 13.05
C ARG A 350 -31.41 21.81 13.39
N ARG A 351 -32.20 22.26 12.41
CA ARG A 351 -33.64 22.49 12.57
C ARG A 351 -34.36 21.20 12.94
N LEU A 352 -34.15 20.12 12.18
CA LEU A 352 -34.73 18.80 12.44
C LEU A 352 -34.37 18.27 13.84
N SER A 353 -33.09 18.37 14.21
CA SER A 353 -32.59 17.94 15.52
C SER A 353 -33.12 18.80 16.67
N SER A 354 -33.39 20.08 16.42
CA SER A 354 -34.04 20.99 17.36
C SER A 354 -35.51 20.61 17.57
N MET A 355 -36.26 20.37 16.49
CA MET A 355 -37.65 19.92 16.55
C MET A 355 -37.78 18.62 17.35
N PHE A 356 -36.92 17.63 17.09
CA PHE A 356 -36.91 16.38 17.83
C PHE A 356 -36.63 16.59 19.33
N ARG A 357 -35.55 17.32 19.68
CA ARG A 357 -35.18 17.56 21.09
C ARG A 357 -36.20 18.38 21.86
N ASN A 358 -36.90 19.29 21.19
CA ASN A 358 -37.94 20.11 21.80
C ASN A 358 -39.30 19.40 21.88
N GLY A 359 -39.34 18.13 21.49
CA GLY A 359 -40.53 17.28 21.64
C GLY A 359 -41.63 17.59 20.63
N ALA A 360 -41.28 18.04 19.43
CA ALA A 360 -42.26 18.40 18.40
C ALA A 360 -43.17 17.23 17.97
N TRP A 361 -42.76 15.99 18.25
CA TRP A 361 -43.52 14.75 18.03
C TRP A 361 -43.80 13.96 19.32
N GLY A 362 -43.66 14.60 20.49
CA GLY A 362 -43.64 13.95 21.80
C GLY A 362 -42.23 13.83 22.37
N PRO A 363 -42.07 13.28 23.59
CA PRO A 363 -40.77 13.14 24.24
C PRO A 363 -39.77 12.38 23.36
N PRO A 364 -38.48 12.76 23.33
CA PRO A 364 -37.46 12.05 22.53
C PRO A 364 -37.31 10.55 22.87
N GLU A 365 -37.74 10.14 24.05
CA GLU A 365 -37.74 8.75 24.51
C GLU A 365 -38.95 7.95 23.98
N ASP A 366 -39.95 8.61 23.39
CA ASP A 366 -41.11 7.97 22.79
C ASP A 366 -40.76 7.38 21.42
N ALA A 367 -41.03 6.09 21.23
CA ALA A 367 -40.86 5.39 19.96
C ALA A 367 -41.59 6.11 18.81
N ARG A 368 -42.76 6.72 19.07
CA ARG A 368 -43.49 7.46 18.04
C ARG A 368 -42.74 8.72 17.60
N ALA A 369 -42.15 9.47 18.54
CA ALA A 369 -41.39 10.67 18.21
C ALA A 369 -40.16 10.35 17.36
N VAL A 370 -39.52 9.22 17.65
CA VAL A 370 -38.39 8.69 16.88
C VAL A 370 -38.81 8.30 15.45
N GLU A 371 -39.94 7.61 15.29
CA GLU A 371 -40.42 7.22 13.97
C GLU A 371 -40.83 8.44 13.12
N GLU A 372 -41.43 9.47 13.72
CA GLU A 372 -41.71 10.73 13.02
C GLU A 372 -40.43 11.46 12.62
N TRP A 373 -39.43 11.52 13.50
CA TRP A 373 -38.12 12.06 13.15
C TRP A 373 -37.49 11.30 11.97
N LYS A 374 -37.52 9.96 11.99
CA LYS A 374 -37.05 9.12 10.88
C LYS A 374 -37.83 9.40 9.60
N ARG A 375 -39.15 9.60 9.66
CA ARG A 375 -39.98 9.94 8.50
C ARG A 375 -39.54 11.28 7.91
N VAL A 376 -39.48 12.33 8.71
CA VAL A 376 -39.12 13.69 8.23
C VAL A 376 -37.70 13.72 7.69
N GLN A 377 -36.77 13.01 8.34
CA GLN A 377 -35.40 12.85 7.84
C GLN A 377 -35.37 12.24 6.43
N MET A 378 -36.19 11.22 6.17
CA MET A 378 -36.31 10.56 4.86
C MET A 378 -36.99 11.48 3.84
N GLU A 379 -38.08 12.13 4.22
CA GLU A 379 -38.84 13.05 3.37
C GLU A 379 -37.97 14.22 2.89
N LEU A 380 -37.08 14.74 3.74
CA LEU A 380 -36.09 15.77 3.34
C LEU A 380 -35.14 15.28 2.24
N ALA A 381 -34.63 14.04 2.35
CA ALA A 381 -33.72 13.49 1.35
C ALA A 381 -34.46 13.23 0.03
N GLU A 382 -35.67 12.67 0.09
CA GLU A 382 -36.50 12.41 -1.09
C GLU A 382 -36.92 13.71 -1.79
N ALA A 383 -37.23 14.77 -1.03
CA ALA A 383 -37.63 16.06 -1.59
C ALA A 383 -36.49 16.69 -2.40
N VAL A 384 -35.27 16.68 -1.85
CA VAL A 384 -34.07 17.12 -2.57
C VAL A 384 -33.81 16.28 -3.81
N GLN A 385 -33.95 14.95 -3.71
CA GLN A 385 -33.71 14.05 -4.84
C GLN A 385 -34.72 14.26 -5.97
N ARG A 386 -35.97 14.61 -5.65
CA ARG A 386 -37.02 14.92 -6.64
C ARG A 386 -36.76 16.22 -7.40
N SER A 387 -36.18 17.24 -6.74
CA SER A 387 -35.87 18.53 -7.37
C SER A 387 -34.48 19.04 -6.93
N PRO A 388 -33.40 18.48 -7.49
CA PRO A 388 -32.04 18.83 -7.10
C PRO A 388 -31.66 20.27 -7.46
N GLU A 389 -32.39 20.91 -8.38
CA GLU A 389 -32.18 22.30 -8.79
C GLU A 389 -32.66 23.32 -7.73
N GLN A 390 -33.57 22.92 -6.83
CA GLN A 390 -34.18 23.80 -5.83
C GLN A 390 -34.25 23.15 -4.44
N PRO A 391 -33.11 22.71 -3.88
CA PRO A 391 -33.08 21.94 -2.63
C PRO A 391 -33.61 22.74 -1.44
N ALA A 392 -33.41 24.06 -1.42
CA ALA A 392 -33.88 24.92 -0.32
C ALA A 392 -35.41 24.99 -0.25
N GLU A 393 -36.07 25.18 -1.39
CA GLU A 393 -37.52 25.26 -1.47
C GLU A 393 -38.18 23.92 -1.13
N GLU A 394 -37.62 22.81 -1.63
CA GLU A 394 -38.13 21.47 -1.33
C GLU A 394 -37.97 21.11 0.15
N MET A 395 -36.83 21.42 0.77
CA MET A 395 -36.65 21.22 2.21
C MET A 395 -37.62 22.08 3.04
N GLU A 396 -37.83 23.34 2.67
CA GLU A 396 -38.76 24.21 3.39
C GLU A 396 -40.21 23.71 3.30
N LYS A 397 -40.65 23.21 2.14
CA LYS A 397 -41.98 22.60 1.99
C LYS A 397 -42.21 21.45 2.97
N VAL A 398 -41.18 20.63 3.22
CA VAL A 398 -41.26 19.54 4.21
C VAL A 398 -41.44 20.11 5.62
N PHE A 399 -40.64 21.11 6.00
CA PHE A 399 -40.78 21.74 7.32
C PHE A 399 -42.09 22.50 7.51
N GLU A 400 -42.60 23.19 6.50
CA GLU A 400 -43.90 23.86 6.56
C GLU A 400 -45.05 22.87 6.72
N LYS A 401 -45.01 21.76 5.97
CA LYS A 401 -45.97 20.66 6.12
C LYS A 401 -45.93 20.13 7.54
N GLU A 402 -44.74 19.96 8.10
CA GLU A 402 -44.56 19.43 9.44
C GLU A 402 -45.06 20.37 10.53
N ASN A 403 -44.74 21.65 10.44
CA ASN A 403 -45.27 22.67 11.34
C ASN A 403 -46.80 22.73 11.30
N ARG A 404 -47.41 22.62 10.11
CA ARG A 404 -48.88 22.56 9.97
C ARG A 404 -49.49 21.32 10.66
N LEU A 405 -48.82 20.17 10.62
CA LEU A 405 -49.28 18.96 11.31
C LEU A 405 -49.17 19.11 12.84
N GLN A 406 -48.14 19.82 13.32
CA GLN A 406 -47.97 20.12 14.74
C GLN A 406 -49.01 21.13 15.24
N ASP A 407 -49.28 22.17 14.46
CA ASP A 407 -50.32 23.16 14.76
C ASP A 407 -51.72 22.53 14.75
N ALA A 408 -51.97 21.59 13.84
CA ALA A 408 -53.21 20.80 13.82
C ALA A 408 -53.27 19.75 14.95
N GLY A 409 -52.11 19.35 15.50
CA GLY A 409 -51.94 18.36 16.58
C GLY A 409 -52.16 18.90 17.99
N TRP A 410 -52.38 20.20 18.18
CA TRP A 410 -52.84 20.79 19.45
C TRP A 410 -54.35 20.53 19.71
N VAL A 411 -54.82 19.33 19.39
CA VAL A 411 -56.14 18.80 19.79
C VAL A 411 -55.94 17.41 20.42
N GLY A 412 -54.95 17.29 21.30
CA GLY A 412 -54.64 16.04 22.02
C GLY A 412 -55.39 15.85 23.35
N PHE A 413 -56.37 16.69 23.69
CA PHE A 413 -57.12 16.59 24.95
C PHE A 413 -58.55 15.99 24.81
N MET A 414 -59.08 15.80 23.60
CA MET A 414 -60.45 15.27 23.43
C MET A 414 -60.57 13.74 23.47
N ASP A 415 -59.51 12.96 23.19
CA ASP A 415 -59.60 11.49 23.22
C ASP A 415 -59.50 10.89 24.63
N MET A 416 -58.99 11.64 25.63
CA MET A 416 -59.01 11.18 27.02
C MET A 416 -60.39 11.29 27.69
N ASN A 417 -61.32 12.09 27.14
CA ASN A 417 -62.67 12.25 27.70
C ASN A 417 -63.74 11.38 27.01
N MET A 418 -63.44 10.76 25.88
CA MET A 418 -64.41 9.89 25.17
C MET A 418 -64.42 8.44 25.69
N ASN A 419 -63.41 8.01 26.46
CA ASN A 419 -63.27 6.61 26.91
C ASN A 419 -63.63 6.35 28.38
N ASN A 420 -64.14 7.33 29.14
CA ASN A 420 -64.59 7.15 30.53
C ASN A 420 -66.12 7.12 30.70
N GLY A 421 -66.89 6.76 29.66
CA GLY A 421 -68.37 6.84 29.71
C GLY A 421 -69.16 5.65 29.17
N LYS A 422 -68.53 4.55 28.75
CA LYS A 422 -69.26 3.39 28.19
C LYS A 422 -68.71 2.04 28.66
N GLU A 423 -68.75 1.82 29.96
CA GLU A 423 -69.14 0.53 30.55
C GLU A 423 -70.47 0.84 31.25
N GLY A 424 -71.63 0.28 30.90
CA GLY A 424 -71.91 -1.13 30.70
C GLY A 424 -72.84 -1.55 31.83
N LYS A 425 -74.15 -1.55 31.54
CA LYS A 425 -75.13 -2.38 32.25
C LYS A 425 -74.86 -3.84 31.95
#